data_AF-A0A0S3JSV9-F1
#
_entry.id   AF-A0A0S3JSV9-F1
#
_cell.length_a   1.000
_cell.length_b   1.000
_cell.length_c   1.000
_cell.angle_alpha   90.00
_cell.angle_beta   90.00
_cell.angle_gamma   90.00
#
_symmetry.space_group_name_H-M   'P 1'
#
loop_
_entity.id
_entity.type
_entity.pdbx_description
1 polymer ?
#
loop_
_entity_poly.entity_id
_entity_poly.type
_entity_poly.pdbx_seq_one_letter_code
_entity_poly.pdbx_strand_id
1 'polypeptide(L)' 'MSVKAILVTQPFRCRGQLLKPETALEVGQGCDITPSEARSLVGQKKAVWIPEDDLEVEEDEDE' A
#
# COMPACT_ATOMS: atom_id res chain seq x y z
N MET A 1 -3.37 3.09 15.13
CA MET A 1 -4.04 3.62 13.92
C MET A 1 -4.11 2.47 12.92
N SER A 2 -5.26 2.17 12.32
CA SER A 2 -5.32 1.16 11.25
C SER A 2 -4.57 1.69 10.02
N VAL A 3 -3.36 1.19 9.78
CA VAL A 3 -2.59 1.52 8.59
C VAL A 3 -3.13 0.66 7.45
N LYS A 4 -3.65 1.31 6.40
CA LYS A 4 -4.05 0.59 5.18
C LYS A 4 -2.88 0.57 4.23
N ALA A 5 -2.71 -0.52 3.51
CA ALA A 5 -1.68 -0.62 2.49
C ALA A 5 -2.24 -1.19 1.18
N ILE A 6 -1.59 -0.86 0.06
CA ILE A 6 -1.82 -1.52 -1.22
C ILE A 6 -0.55 -2.18 -1.72
N LEU A 7 -0.68 -3.32 -2.37
CA LEU A 7 0.40 -3.99 -3.08
C LEU A 7 0.30 -3.64 -4.56
N VAL A 8 1.36 -3.06 -5.11
CA VAL A 8 1.47 -2.78 -6.54
C VAL A 8 1.56 -4.09 -7.30
N THR A 9 0.67 -4.29 -8.27
CA THR A 9 0.63 -5.50 -9.12
C THR A 9 1.13 -5.23 -10.53
N GLN A 10 1.16 -3.95 -10.95
CA GLN A 10 1.65 -3.53 -12.25
C GLN A 10 2.51 -2.27 -12.13
N PRO A 11 3.56 -2.12 -12.95
CA PRO A 11 4.41 -0.95 -12.86
C PRO A 11 3.65 0.33 -13.24
N PHE A 12 3.80 1.39 -12.44
CA PHE A 12 3.23 2.70 -12.75
C PHE A 12 4.09 3.83 -12.20
N ARG A 13 3.90 5.05 -12.73
CA ARG A 13 4.56 6.24 -12.21
C ARG A 13 3.71 6.89 -11.13
N CYS A 14 4.29 7.06 -9.95
CA CYS A 14 3.72 7.84 -8.84
C CYS A 14 4.74 8.91 -8.43
N ARG A 15 4.33 10.18 -8.31
CA ARG A 15 5.21 11.28 -7.85
C ARG A 15 6.57 11.37 -8.56
N GLY A 16 6.62 11.01 -9.85
CA GLY A 16 7.85 11.00 -10.65
C GLY A 16 8.72 9.75 -10.50
N GLN A 17 8.41 8.84 -9.58
CA GLN A 17 9.09 7.56 -9.41
C GLN A 17 8.33 6.44 -10.12
N LEU A 18 9.06 5.53 -10.76
CA LEU A 18 8.49 4.30 -11.30
C LEU A 18 8.40 3.27 -10.16
N LEU A 19 7.19 2.95 -9.74
CA LEU A 19 6.93 1.90 -8.77
C LEU A 19 6.84 0.56 -9.49
N LYS A 20 7.53 -0.44 -8.96
CA LYS A 20 7.57 -1.80 -9.51
C LYS A 20 6.44 -2.64 -8.91
N PRO A 21 6.03 -3.73 -9.57
CA PRO A 21 5.22 -4.75 -8.91
C PRO A 21 5.85 -5.21 -7.60
N GLU A 22 5.03 -5.75 -6.70
CA GLU A 22 5.42 -6.27 -5.38
C GLU A 22 5.90 -5.18 -4.41
N THR A 23 5.72 -3.90 -4.75
CA THR A 23 5.95 -2.79 -3.83
C THR A 23 4.70 -2.58 -2.99
N ALA A 24 4.82 -2.64 -1.65
CA ALA A 24 3.76 -2.21 -0.75
C ALA A 24 3.82 -0.69 -0.57
N LEU A 25 2.66 -0.03 -0.52
CA LEU A 25 2.54 1.41 -0.27
C LEU A 25 1.56 1.65 0.86
N GLU A 26 1.97 2.47 1.83
CA GLU A 26 1.10 2.91 2.91
C GLU A 26 0.09 3.95 2.42
N VAL A 27 -1.15 3.80 2.88
CA VAL A 27 -2.29 4.62 2.48
C VAL A 27 -2.79 5.42 3.68
N GLY A 28 -2.65 6.74 3.59
CA GLY A 28 -3.05 7.64 4.67
C GLY A 28 -2.73 9.10 4.35
N GLN A 29 -3.17 10.01 5.22
CA GLN A 29 -2.71 11.39 5.15
C GLN A 29 -1.26 11.44 5.65
N GLY A 30 -0.33 11.85 4.78
CA GLY A 30 1.10 11.90 5.10
C GLY A 30 1.88 10.61 4.85
N CYS A 31 1.23 9.55 4.36
CA CYS A 31 1.87 8.30 3.93
C CYS A 31 2.37 8.39 2.47
N ASP A 32 2.81 7.24 1.93
CA ASP A 32 3.25 7.12 0.53
C ASP A 32 2.20 7.65 -0.45
N ILE A 33 0.93 7.28 -0.25
CA ILE A 33 -0.18 7.71 -1.09
C ILE A 33 -1.43 8.05 -0.27
N THR A 34 -2.26 8.91 -0.84
CA THR A 34 -3.56 9.26 -0.26
C THR A 34 -4.60 8.15 -0.49
N PRO A 35 -5.67 8.09 0.33
CA PRO A 35 -6.78 7.15 0.08
C PRO A 35 -7.42 7.28 -1.30
N SER A 36 -7.43 8.49 -1.87
CA SER A 36 -7.96 8.75 -3.21
C SER A 36 -7.06 8.16 -4.31
N GLU A 37 -5.74 8.30 -4.19
CA GLU A 37 -4.77 7.69 -5.10
C GLU A 37 -4.84 6.17 -5.03
N ALA A 38 -4.90 5.60 -3.83
CA ALA A 38 -5.04 4.16 -3.64
C ALA A 38 -6.28 3.58 -4.33
N ARG A 39 -7.45 4.21 -4.13
CA ARG A 39 -8.70 3.81 -4.81
C ARG A 39 -8.58 3.88 -6.33
N SER A 40 -7.92 4.90 -6.86
CA SER A 40 -7.68 5.05 -8.29
C SER A 40 -6.79 3.91 -8.84
N LEU A 41 -5.70 3.60 -8.13
CA LEU A 41 -4.77 2.52 -8.53
C LEU A 41 -5.43 1.14 -8.50
N VAL A 42 -6.20 0.86 -7.45
CA VAL A 42 -6.97 -0.39 -7.33
C VAL A 42 -8.05 -0.47 -8.40
N GLY A 43 -8.79 0.62 -8.65
CA GLY A 43 -9.79 0.70 -9.71
C GLY A 43 -9.21 0.49 -11.12
N GLN A 44 -7.96 0.90 -11.34
CA GLN A 44 -7.21 0.66 -12.57
C GLN A 44 -6.54 -0.72 -12.63
N LYS A 45 -6.72 -1.58 -11.62
CA LYS A 45 -6.07 -2.90 -11.50
C LYS A 45 -4.53 -2.84 -11.48
N LYS A 46 -3.96 -1.72 -11.05
CA LYS A 46 -2.50 -1.53 -10.90
C LYS A 46 -1.99 -1.91 -9.51
N ALA A 47 -2.91 -2.06 -8.56
CA ALA A 47 -2.63 -2.47 -7.20
C ALA A 47 -3.83 -3.21 -6.59
N VAL A 48 -3.60 -3.87 -5.46
CA VAL A 48 -4.63 -4.53 -4.66
C VAL A 48 -4.49 -4.10 -3.20
N TRP A 49 -5.58 -4.08 -2.44
CA TRP A 49 -5.51 -3.82 -1.00
C TRP A 49 -4.85 -5.00 -0.30
N ILE A 50 -3.89 -4.71 0.58
CA ILE A 50 -3.32 -5.69 1.49
C ILE A 50 -4.33 -5.87 2.62
N PRO A 51 -4.77 -7.12 2.91
CA PRO A 51 -5.65 -7.36 4.04
C PRO A 51 -4.95 -7.00 5.36
N GLU A 52 -5.71 -6.50 6.33
CA GLU A 52 -5.17 -6.12 7.64
C GLU A 52 -4.54 -7.32 8.38
N ASP A 53 -4.96 -8.54 8.06
CA ASP A 53 -4.43 -9.78 8.62
C ASP A 53 -3.05 -10.18 8.05
N ASP A 54 -2.69 -9.71 6.85
CA ASP A 54 -1.35 -9.93 6.23
C ASP A 54 -0.34 -8.85 6.64
N LEU A 55 -0.79 -7.83 7.38
CA LEU A 55 0.10 -6.88 8.06
C LEU A 55 0.52 -7.50 9.39
N GLU A 56 1.26 -8.61 9.34
CA GLU A 56 1.91 -9.19 10.52
C GLU A 56 2.91 -8.16 11.06
N VAL A 57 2.46 -7.36 12.01
CA VAL A 57 3.34 -6.82 13.05
C VAL A 57 3.84 -8.06 13.78
N GLU A 58 5.15 -8.33 13.69
CA GLU A 58 5.78 -9.16 14.72
C GLU A 58 5.47 -8.48 16.06
N GLU A 59 4.50 -9.03 16.77
CA GLU A 59 4.36 -8.77 18.19
C GLU A 59 5.63 -9.36 18.80
N ASP A 60 6.66 -8.52 19.00
CA ASP A 60 7.72 -8.83 19.96
C ASP A 60 6.99 -9.08 21.29
N GLU A 61 6.73 -10.36 21.59
CA GLU A 61 6.37 -10.84 22.92
C GLU A 61 7.56 -10.54 23.83
N ASP A 62 7.61 -9.31 24.36
CA ASP A 62 8.50 -8.97 25.46
C ASP A 62 8.05 -9.79 26.69
N GLU A 63 8.82 -10.84 26.99
CA GLU A 63 8.73 -11.77 28.13
C GLU A 63 8.96 -11.10 29.50
#